data_AF-A0A4Z2CHD2-F1
#
_entry.id   AF-A0A4Z2CHD2-F1
#
_cell.length_a   1.000
_cell.length_b   1.000
_cell.length_c   1.000
_cell.angle_alpha   90.00
_cell.angle_beta   90.00
_cell.angle_gamma   90.00
#
_symmetry.space_group_name_H-M   'P 1'
#
loop_
_entity.id
_entity.type
_entity.pdbx_description
1 polymer ?
#
loop_
_entity_poly.entity_id
_entity_poly.type
_entity_poly.pdbx_seq_one_letter_code
_entity_poly.pdbx_strand_id
1 'polypeptide(L)'
;MCDAGQGRCFDGRCKTRDGQCMALWGYSSADRFCYEKLNSEGTEKGNCGPDPTGQGWVQCTKQDVLCGLLLCNNLTAKPSFGELQGKLTSLTIQHQNRYMDCRGGHAVLDDGLDLGYVEDGTPCGPNMMCLDRRCIPVTTFNLSTCPGSSYSRICSHHGTCSNEMKCICDPDYTGKDCSVFDPIPIPTPLEGPEKYRGPSGTNIIIGSVAGAILLAAIVLGGTGWGFKNIRRGRSSGV
;
A
#
# COMPACT_ATOMS: atom_id res chain seq x y z
N MET A 1 -8.70 7.84 -2.91
CA MET A 1 -9.24 7.89 -1.53
C MET A 1 -8.61 6.76 -0.75
N CYS A 2 -8.61 6.83 0.57
CA CYS A 2 -8.08 5.79 1.46
C CYS A 2 -9.04 5.58 2.65
N ASP A 3 -8.79 4.57 3.48
CA ASP A 3 -9.60 4.24 4.67
C ASP A 3 -11.11 4.10 4.35
N ALA A 4 -11.43 3.16 3.46
CA ALA A 4 -12.80 2.92 2.96
C ALA A 4 -13.52 4.17 2.41
N GLY A 5 -12.77 5.17 1.92
CA GLY A 5 -13.32 6.40 1.35
C GLY A 5 -13.46 7.56 2.34
N GLN A 6 -13.14 7.36 3.61
CA GLN A 6 -13.20 8.41 4.63
C GLN A 6 -12.00 9.37 4.58
N GLY A 7 -10.91 8.95 3.93
CA GLY A 7 -9.66 9.69 3.86
C GLY A 7 -9.18 10.04 2.45
N ARG A 8 -8.19 10.93 2.40
CA ARG A 8 -7.39 11.21 1.19
C ARG A 8 -5.92 10.98 1.47
N CYS A 9 -5.22 10.47 0.45
CA CYS A 9 -3.77 10.44 0.48
C CYS A 9 -3.27 11.86 0.23
N PHE A 10 -2.51 12.38 1.18
CA PHE A 10 -1.83 13.66 1.09
C PHE A 10 -0.45 13.51 1.74
N ASP A 11 0.58 13.95 1.03
CA ASP A 11 1.99 13.78 1.45
C ASP A 11 2.35 12.32 1.83
N GLY A 12 1.93 11.37 0.98
CA GLY A 12 2.21 9.94 1.16
C GLY A 12 1.46 9.24 2.29
N ARG A 13 0.61 9.94 3.05
CA ARG A 13 -0.16 9.37 4.18
C ARG A 13 -1.66 9.50 3.95
N CYS A 14 -2.44 8.55 4.50
CA CYS A 14 -3.88 8.67 4.54
C CYS A 14 -4.30 9.64 5.64
N LYS A 15 -4.91 10.77 5.26
CA LYS A 15 -5.39 11.80 6.19
C LYS A 15 -6.87 11.60 6.51
N THR A 16 -7.17 11.40 7.78
CA THR A 16 -8.54 11.35 8.35
C THR A 16 -8.55 12.03 9.71
N ARG A 17 -9.67 12.67 10.08
CA ARG A 17 -9.86 13.20 11.45
C ARG A 17 -9.79 12.08 12.50
N ASP A 18 -10.34 10.92 12.16
CA ASP A 18 -10.32 9.76 13.06
C ASP A 18 -8.91 9.25 13.29
N GLY A 19 -8.12 9.09 12.23
CA GLY A 19 -6.71 8.70 12.33
C GLY A 19 -5.88 9.70 13.11
N GLN A 20 -6.14 11.01 12.94
CA GLN A 20 -5.46 12.06 13.72
C GLN A 20 -5.84 11.99 15.21
N CYS A 21 -7.13 11.87 15.54
CA CYS A 21 -7.59 11.70 16.93
C CYS A 21 -7.02 10.43 17.57
N MET A 22 -6.99 9.31 16.82
CA MET A 22 -6.45 8.03 17.32
C MET A 22 -4.95 8.13 17.58
N ALA A 23 -4.19 8.77 16.69
CA ALA A 23 -2.75 8.96 16.86
C ALA A 23 -2.41 9.91 18.01
N LEU A 24 -3.14 11.01 18.15
CA LEU A 24 -2.82 12.04 19.14
C LEU A 24 -3.37 11.70 20.52
N TRP A 25 -4.58 11.18 20.61
CA TRP A 25 -5.31 11.03 21.88
C TRP A 25 -5.70 9.58 22.20
N GLY A 26 -5.60 8.65 21.25
CA GLY A 26 -6.06 7.27 21.42
C GLY A 26 -7.57 7.09 21.33
N TYR A 27 -8.29 8.09 20.84
CA TYR A 27 -9.75 8.10 20.72
C TYR A 27 -10.19 8.41 19.30
N SER A 28 -11.43 8.05 18.95
CA SER A 28 -11.97 8.33 17.62
C SER A 28 -12.43 9.78 17.48
N SER A 29 -12.58 10.22 16.23
CA SER A 29 -13.12 11.55 15.92
C SER A 29 -14.52 11.72 16.51
N ALA A 30 -14.80 12.94 16.97
CA ALA A 30 -16.14 13.34 17.35
C ALA A 30 -17.07 13.41 16.13
N ASP A 31 -18.38 13.41 16.38
CA ASP A 31 -19.39 13.56 15.35
C ASP A 31 -19.26 14.92 14.63
N ARG A 32 -19.64 14.96 13.35
CA ARG A 32 -19.66 16.20 12.55
C ARG A 32 -20.41 17.34 13.26
N PHE A 33 -21.47 17.02 13.99
CA PHE A 33 -22.24 18.00 14.74
C PHE A 33 -21.40 18.74 15.80
N CYS A 34 -20.41 18.09 16.42
CA CYS A 34 -19.50 18.73 17.35
C CYS A 34 -18.71 19.86 16.69
N TYR A 35 -18.19 19.60 15.49
CA TYR A 35 -17.46 20.59 14.69
C TYR A 35 -18.37 21.74 14.27
N GLU A 36 -19.56 21.43 13.75
CA GLU A 36 -20.52 22.45 13.32
C GLU A 36 -20.96 23.36 14.47
N LYS A 37 -21.07 22.82 15.70
CA LYS A 37 -21.41 23.60 16.89
C LYS A 37 -20.23 24.39 17.42
N LEU A 38 -19.15 23.74 17.80
CA LEU A 38 -18.06 24.40 18.53
C LEU A 38 -17.22 25.28 17.63
N ASN A 39 -16.81 24.82 16.44
CA ASN A 39 -15.91 25.59 15.57
C ASN A 39 -16.58 26.85 15.00
N SER A 40 -17.90 26.87 14.93
CA SER A 40 -18.67 28.05 14.53
C SER A 40 -18.88 29.06 15.67
N GLU A 41 -18.39 28.82 16.90
CA GLU A 41 -18.46 29.79 17.99
C GLU A 41 -17.31 30.81 17.94
N GLY A 42 -16.12 30.41 17.48
CA GLY A 42 -14.94 31.29 17.50
C GLY A 42 -14.44 31.56 18.91
N THR A 43 -14.34 30.49 19.72
CA THR A 43 -13.85 30.56 21.11
C THR A 43 -12.69 29.58 21.31
N GLU A 44 -12.06 29.59 22.49
CA GLU A 44 -11.04 28.59 22.85
C GLU A 44 -11.57 27.14 22.72
N LYS A 45 -12.89 26.94 22.83
CA LYS A 45 -13.55 25.64 22.72
C LYS A 45 -13.76 25.16 21.28
N GLY A 46 -13.63 26.05 20.31
CA GLY A 46 -13.81 25.74 18.91
C GLY A 46 -13.65 26.98 18.05
N ASN A 47 -12.74 26.90 17.08
CA ASN A 47 -12.32 28.04 16.26
C ASN A 47 -11.53 27.57 15.02
N CYS A 48 -11.21 28.51 14.15
CA CYS A 48 -10.36 28.36 12.97
C CYS A 48 -8.98 29.00 13.15
N GLY A 49 -8.50 29.10 14.39
CA GLY A 49 -7.20 29.67 14.74
C GLY A 49 -7.27 30.90 15.61
N PRO A 50 -6.13 31.36 16.13
CA PRO A 50 -6.02 32.66 16.77
C PRO A 50 -6.23 33.77 15.73
N ASP A 51 -6.88 34.85 16.15
CA ASP A 51 -7.06 36.02 15.31
C ASP A 51 -5.70 36.70 15.04
N PRO A 52 -5.36 37.02 13.77
CA PRO A 52 -4.06 37.65 13.44
C PRO A 52 -3.82 38.99 14.13
N THR A 53 -4.87 39.68 14.57
CA THR A 53 -4.81 40.95 15.30
C THR A 53 -4.64 40.76 16.83
N GLY A 54 -4.65 39.52 17.31
CA GLY A 54 -4.52 39.18 18.73
C GLY A 54 -5.81 39.32 19.54
N GLN A 55 -6.97 39.51 18.90
CA GLN A 55 -8.25 39.74 19.56
C GLN A 55 -8.98 38.46 20.02
N GLY A 56 -8.29 37.32 20.07
CA GLY A 56 -8.85 36.04 20.50
C GLY A 56 -8.85 35.00 19.38
N TRP A 57 -10.02 34.46 19.07
CA TRP A 57 -10.17 33.29 18.19
C TRP A 57 -11.05 33.60 16.98
N VAL A 58 -10.67 33.06 15.82
CA VAL A 58 -11.42 33.21 14.57
C VAL A 58 -12.58 32.23 14.55
N GLN A 59 -13.78 32.76 14.31
CA GLN A 59 -14.97 31.94 14.05
C GLN A 59 -14.84 31.21 12.71
N CYS A 60 -15.04 29.89 12.68
CA CYS A 60 -15.08 29.17 11.41
C CYS A 60 -16.34 29.53 10.61
N THR A 61 -16.19 29.64 9.29
CA THR A 61 -17.35 29.65 8.40
C THR A 61 -18.00 28.25 8.39
N LYS A 62 -19.28 28.16 7.96
CA LYS A 62 -19.98 26.87 7.82
C LYS A 62 -19.22 25.86 6.93
N GLN A 63 -18.47 26.36 5.96
CA GLN A 63 -17.67 25.52 5.05
C GLN A 63 -16.40 25.02 5.74
N ASP A 64 -15.81 25.82 6.63
CA ASP A 64 -14.50 25.56 7.25
C ASP A 64 -14.59 24.84 8.60
N VAL A 65 -15.79 24.62 9.17
CA VAL A 65 -15.96 23.99 10.49
C VAL A 65 -15.25 22.64 10.65
N LEU A 66 -15.06 21.89 9.56
CA LEU A 66 -14.34 20.61 9.56
C LEU A 66 -12.81 20.72 9.42
N CYS A 67 -12.28 21.93 9.31
CA CYS A 67 -10.86 22.25 9.22
C CYS A 67 -10.34 23.09 10.41
N GLY A 68 -11.23 23.43 11.36
CA GLY A 68 -10.89 24.14 12.58
C GLY A 68 -10.25 23.24 13.65
N LEU A 69 -10.53 23.54 14.92
CA LEU A 69 -10.08 22.74 16.05
C LEU A 69 -10.52 21.27 15.87
N LEU A 70 -9.59 20.34 16.10
CA LEU A 70 -9.83 18.90 16.07
C LEU A 70 -10.66 18.50 17.29
N LEU A 71 -11.73 17.74 17.04
CA LEU A 71 -12.63 17.26 18.08
C LEU A 71 -12.69 15.73 18.06
N CYS A 72 -12.44 15.14 19.22
CA CYS A 72 -12.44 13.70 19.46
C CYS A 72 -13.46 13.33 20.54
N ASN A 73 -13.85 12.06 20.61
CA ASN A 73 -14.71 11.57 21.68
C ASN A 73 -13.88 11.16 22.90
N ASN A 74 -14.51 11.08 24.08
CA ASN A 74 -13.98 10.42 25.29
C ASN A 74 -12.54 10.77 25.73
N LEU A 75 -12.02 11.91 25.29
CA LEU A 75 -10.75 12.50 25.72
C LEU A 75 -10.67 12.57 27.25
N THR A 76 -9.80 11.73 27.81
CA THR A 76 -9.45 11.70 29.24
C THR A 76 -7.94 11.65 29.47
N ALA A 77 -7.14 11.54 28.40
CA ALA A 77 -5.70 11.36 28.43
C ALA A 77 -4.96 12.63 28.00
N LYS A 78 -3.69 12.72 28.42
CA LYS A 78 -2.71 13.66 27.84
C LYS A 78 -2.43 13.29 26.39
N PRO A 79 -2.01 14.23 25.53
CA PRO A 79 -1.67 13.89 24.16
C PRO A 79 -0.47 12.96 24.13
N SER A 80 -0.43 12.05 23.15
CA SER A 80 0.69 11.14 22.91
C SER A 80 1.92 11.89 22.38
N PHE A 81 1.71 13.05 21.76
CA PHE A 81 2.75 13.91 21.19
C PHE A 81 2.47 15.38 21.57
N GLY A 82 3.52 16.12 21.91
CA GLY A 82 3.42 17.52 22.34
C GLY A 82 2.96 17.71 23.78
N GLU A 83 2.93 18.97 24.22
CA GLU A 83 2.42 19.38 25.52
C GLU A 83 1.00 19.96 25.38
N LEU A 84 0.11 19.56 26.28
CA LEU A 84 -1.23 20.13 26.36
C LEU A 84 -1.13 21.59 26.85
N GLN A 85 -1.43 22.55 25.97
CA GLN A 85 -1.56 23.95 26.35
C GLN A 85 -3.01 24.29 26.69
N GLY A 86 -3.20 25.06 27.76
CA GLY A 86 -4.53 25.48 28.22
C GLY A 86 -5.33 24.34 28.84
N LYS A 87 -6.65 24.39 28.67
CA LYS A 87 -7.57 23.36 29.18
C LYS A 87 -8.16 22.55 28.04
N LEU A 88 -8.44 21.27 28.32
CA LEU A 88 -9.24 20.47 27.41
C LEU A 88 -10.63 21.10 27.24
N THR A 89 -11.02 21.25 25.98
CA THR A 89 -12.40 21.48 25.61
C THR A 89 -13.20 20.23 25.95
N SER A 90 -14.33 20.41 26.64
CA SER A 90 -15.24 19.34 26.96
C SER A 90 -16.68 19.86 26.98
N LEU A 91 -17.49 19.34 26.06
CA LEU A 91 -18.92 19.60 26.00
C LEU A 91 -19.64 18.30 25.62
N THR A 92 -20.64 17.91 26.42
CA THR A 92 -21.58 16.84 26.03
C THR A 92 -22.82 17.49 25.45
N ILE A 93 -23.14 17.18 24.19
CA ILE A 93 -24.32 17.71 23.52
C ILE A 93 -25.35 16.60 23.36
N GLN A 94 -26.61 16.90 23.66
CA GLN A 94 -27.72 16.03 23.35
C GLN A 94 -28.29 16.39 21.97
N HIS A 95 -28.22 15.46 21.02
CA HIS A 95 -28.81 15.61 19.69
C HIS A 95 -29.56 14.34 19.29
N GLN A 96 -30.80 14.48 18.84
CA GLN A 96 -31.65 13.35 18.41
C GLN A 96 -31.69 12.20 19.45
N ASN A 97 -31.83 12.55 20.73
CA ASN A 97 -31.85 11.60 21.85
C ASN A 97 -30.55 10.77 22.04
N ARG A 98 -29.44 11.21 21.46
CA ARG A 98 -28.09 10.67 21.71
C ARG A 98 -27.22 11.74 22.37
N TYR A 99 -26.43 11.32 23.34
CA TYR A 99 -25.39 12.17 23.93
C TYR A 99 -24.10 12.00 23.12
N MET A 100 -23.50 13.12 22.73
CA MET A 100 -22.26 13.18 21.97
C MET A 100 -21.24 13.98 22.76
N ASP A 101 -20.09 13.39 23.03
CA ASP A 101 -18.97 14.05 23.68
C ASP A 101 -18.10 14.74 22.65
N CYS A 102 -18.08 16.07 22.71
CA CYS A 102 -17.27 16.96 21.88
C CYS A 102 -16.10 17.46 22.73
N ARG A 103 -14.93 16.85 22.54
CA ARG A 103 -13.74 17.19 23.31
C ARG A 103 -12.58 17.53 22.38
N GLY A 104 -11.68 18.40 22.82
CA GLY A 104 -10.54 18.84 22.02
C GLY A 104 -9.48 19.51 22.89
N GLY A 105 -8.34 19.86 22.31
CA GLY A 105 -7.27 20.54 23.03
C GLY A 105 -6.09 20.86 22.14
N HIS A 106 -5.28 21.82 22.58
CA HIS A 106 -4.07 22.26 21.88
C HIS A 106 -2.88 21.42 22.32
N ALA A 107 -2.42 20.52 21.46
CA ALA A 107 -1.26 19.68 21.69
C ALA A 107 -0.08 20.27 20.92
N VAL A 108 0.75 21.04 21.60
CA VAL A 108 1.77 21.89 20.98
C VAL A 108 3.13 21.23 21.09
N LEU A 109 3.84 21.12 19.96
CA LEU A 109 5.22 20.61 19.91
C LEU A 109 6.23 21.69 20.32
N ASP A 110 7.48 21.30 20.53
CA ASP A 110 8.56 22.20 20.94
C ASP A 110 8.85 23.31 19.92
N ASP A 111 8.56 23.07 18.65
CA ASP A 111 8.69 24.06 17.56
C ASP A 111 7.48 25.00 17.44
N GLY A 112 6.49 24.85 18.32
CA GLY A 112 5.26 25.65 18.34
C GLY A 112 4.17 25.14 17.42
N LEU A 113 4.37 24.01 16.71
CA LEU A 113 3.32 23.40 15.90
C LEU A 113 2.20 22.86 16.79
N ASP A 114 0.98 23.35 16.58
CA ASP A 114 -0.20 22.90 17.30
C ASP A 114 -0.94 21.79 16.55
N LEU A 115 -0.84 20.57 17.07
CA LEU A 115 -1.51 19.36 16.55
C LEU A 115 -3.00 19.29 16.94
N GLY A 116 -3.49 20.28 17.68
CA GLY A 116 -4.90 20.41 18.08
C GLY A 116 -5.85 20.86 16.96
N TYR A 117 -5.34 21.21 15.78
CA TYR A 117 -6.14 21.55 14.59
C TYR A 117 -6.17 20.41 13.59
N VAL A 118 -7.23 20.33 12.79
CA VAL A 118 -7.34 19.34 11.72
C VAL A 118 -6.19 19.52 10.72
N GLU A 119 -5.46 18.43 10.45
CA GLU A 119 -4.31 18.45 9.55
C GLU A 119 -4.68 18.79 8.09
N ASP A 120 -3.75 19.45 7.39
CA ASP A 120 -3.85 19.69 5.96
C ASP A 120 -3.95 18.39 5.16
N GLY A 121 -4.72 18.45 4.07
CA GLY A 121 -5.06 17.30 3.22
C GLY A 121 -6.22 16.44 3.75
N THR A 122 -6.74 16.73 4.94
CA THR A 122 -7.89 16.00 5.50
C THR A 122 -9.17 16.36 4.74
N PRO A 123 -10.00 15.37 4.32
CA PRO A 123 -11.28 15.64 3.64
C PRO A 123 -12.26 16.43 4.51
N CYS A 124 -12.81 17.52 3.97
CA CYS A 124 -13.82 18.37 4.66
C CYS A 124 -15.16 18.45 3.90
N GLY A 125 -15.22 17.88 2.70
CA GLY A 125 -16.44 17.81 1.90
C GLY A 125 -16.20 17.08 0.57
N PRO A 126 -17.24 16.91 -0.25
CA PRO A 126 -17.09 16.33 -1.58
C PRO A 126 -16.10 17.18 -2.40
N ASN A 127 -15.00 16.58 -2.87
CA ASN A 127 -13.92 17.29 -3.57
C ASN A 127 -13.22 18.41 -2.81
N MET A 128 -13.25 18.39 -1.48
CA MET A 128 -12.61 19.43 -0.67
C MET A 128 -11.69 18.84 0.39
N MET A 129 -10.62 19.54 0.68
CA MET A 129 -9.65 19.21 1.74
C MET A 129 -9.28 20.45 2.54
N CYS A 130 -8.80 20.22 3.75
CA CYS A 130 -8.28 21.26 4.61
C CYS A 130 -6.91 21.75 4.12
N LEU A 131 -6.74 23.06 4.03
CA LEU A 131 -5.46 23.74 3.91
C LEU A 131 -5.53 25.02 4.73
N ASP A 132 -4.58 25.25 5.62
CA ASP A 132 -4.51 26.45 6.45
C ASP A 132 -5.86 26.74 7.15
N ARG A 133 -6.46 25.68 7.70
CA ARG A 133 -7.75 25.70 8.43
C ARG A 133 -8.96 26.12 7.58
N ARG A 134 -8.83 26.05 6.25
CA ARG A 134 -9.92 26.31 5.29
C ARG A 134 -10.27 25.08 4.49
N CYS A 135 -11.56 24.89 4.22
CA CYS A 135 -12.05 23.82 3.39
C CYS A 135 -12.11 24.27 1.93
N ILE A 136 -11.09 23.91 1.16
CA ILE A 136 -10.90 24.38 -0.22
C ILE A 136 -10.95 23.23 -1.23
N PRO A 137 -11.24 23.51 -2.52
CA PRO A 137 -11.29 22.48 -3.54
C PRO A 137 -9.95 21.74 -3.69
N VAL A 138 -10.01 20.43 -3.90
CA VAL A 138 -8.83 19.56 -4.13
C VAL A 138 -7.96 20.06 -5.28
N THR A 139 -8.56 20.69 -6.29
CA THR A 139 -7.84 21.29 -7.45
C THR A 139 -6.84 22.36 -7.05
N THR A 140 -6.99 22.97 -5.87
CA THR A 140 -6.08 24.01 -5.35
C THR A 140 -4.72 23.44 -4.92
N PHE A 141 -4.67 22.15 -4.58
CA PHE A 141 -3.46 21.52 -4.03
C PHE A 141 -2.45 21.11 -5.11
N ASN A 142 -2.68 21.47 -6.38
CA ASN A 142 -1.83 21.12 -7.52
C ASN A 142 -1.39 19.63 -7.51
N LEU A 143 -2.28 18.74 -7.05
CA LEU A 143 -1.97 17.32 -6.96
C LEU A 143 -1.76 16.78 -8.37
N SER A 144 -0.56 16.31 -8.65
CA SER A 144 -0.24 15.66 -9.91
C SER A 144 -1.11 14.41 -10.06
N THR A 145 -1.80 14.33 -11.20
CA THR A 145 -2.80 13.31 -11.47
C THR A 145 -2.17 12.20 -12.29
N CYS A 146 -2.41 10.94 -11.92
CA CYS A 146 -1.99 9.81 -12.74
C CYS A 146 -2.68 9.84 -14.11
N PRO A 147 -2.02 9.34 -15.17
CA PRO A 147 -2.63 9.25 -16.50
C PRO A 147 -3.91 8.39 -16.48
N GLY A 148 -4.88 8.73 -17.34
CA GLY A 148 -6.22 8.14 -17.38
C GLY A 148 -7.03 8.26 -16.08
N SER A 149 -6.59 9.13 -15.16
CA SER A 149 -7.34 9.41 -13.94
C SER A 149 -8.26 10.63 -14.11
N SER A 150 -9.48 10.49 -13.61
CA SER A 150 -10.51 11.53 -13.49
C SER A 150 -11.16 11.42 -12.11
N TYR A 151 -12.11 12.32 -11.81
CA TYR A 151 -12.75 12.47 -10.50
C TYR A 151 -13.11 11.15 -9.78
N SER A 152 -13.65 10.17 -10.50
CA SER A 152 -14.05 8.86 -9.94
C SER A 152 -13.38 7.66 -10.59
N ARG A 153 -12.52 7.87 -11.58
CA ARG A 153 -11.81 6.79 -12.28
C ARG A 153 -10.34 7.03 -12.08
N ILE A 154 -9.68 6.28 -11.22
CA ILE A 154 -8.22 6.33 -11.08
C ILE A 154 -7.65 5.29 -12.03
N CYS A 155 -6.65 5.66 -12.85
CA CYS A 155 -5.97 4.74 -13.76
C CYS A 155 -6.94 3.92 -14.61
N SER A 156 -7.83 4.61 -15.35
CA SER A 156 -8.89 3.98 -16.15
C SER A 156 -9.84 3.04 -15.39
N HIS A 157 -9.89 3.15 -14.05
CA HIS A 157 -10.65 2.26 -13.15
C HIS A 157 -10.08 0.83 -13.04
N HIS A 158 -8.81 0.65 -13.42
CA HIS A 158 -8.12 -0.64 -13.46
C HIS A 158 -6.74 -0.57 -12.80
N GLY A 159 -6.61 0.24 -11.76
CA GLY A 159 -5.37 0.35 -11.02
C GLY A 159 -5.38 1.42 -9.94
N THR A 160 -4.24 1.55 -9.29
CA THR A 160 -3.99 2.52 -8.23
C THR A 160 -2.90 3.51 -8.64
N CYS A 161 -3.02 4.77 -8.22
CA CYS A 161 -2.02 5.79 -8.51
C CYS A 161 -0.94 5.79 -7.43
N SER A 162 0.33 5.60 -7.81
CA SER A 162 1.47 5.64 -6.90
C SER A 162 1.89 7.08 -6.57
N ASN A 163 2.76 7.23 -5.57
CA ASN A 163 3.39 8.50 -5.19
C ASN A 163 4.32 9.07 -6.29
N GLU A 164 4.76 8.26 -7.25
CA GLU A 164 5.53 8.70 -8.42
C GLU A 164 4.63 9.12 -9.60
N MET A 165 3.31 9.23 -9.38
CA MET A 165 2.30 9.50 -10.40
C MET A 165 2.29 8.50 -11.55
N LYS A 166 2.56 7.23 -11.22
CA LYS A 166 2.44 6.09 -12.11
C LYS A 166 1.26 5.22 -11.69
N CYS A 167 0.55 4.67 -12.67
CA CYS A 167 -0.48 3.69 -12.38
C CYS A 167 0.13 2.31 -12.12
N ILE A 168 -0.32 1.67 -11.05
CA ILE A 168 -0.09 0.26 -10.74
C ILE A 168 -1.38 -0.47 -11.13
N CYS A 169 -1.34 -1.22 -12.22
CA CYS A 169 -2.54 -1.82 -12.80
C CYS A 169 -3.00 -3.06 -12.04
N ASP A 170 -4.32 -3.27 -12.05
CA ASP A 170 -4.96 -4.49 -11.57
C ASP A 170 -4.52 -5.70 -12.44
N PRO A 171 -4.65 -6.93 -11.93
CA PRO A 171 -4.43 -8.13 -12.74
C PRO A 171 -5.26 -8.07 -14.02
N ASP A 172 -4.63 -8.39 -15.16
CA ASP A 172 -5.19 -8.33 -16.52
C ASP A 172 -5.25 -6.95 -17.18
N TYR A 173 -4.67 -5.91 -16.57
CA TYR A 173 -4.55 -4.59 -17.19
C TYR A 173 -3.10 -4.11 -17.28
N THR A 174 -2.80 -3.38 -18.35
CA THR A 174 -1.47 -2.82 -18.64
C THR A 174 -1.57 -1.43 -19.29
N GLY A 175 -0.41 -0.83 -19.57
CA GLY A 175 -0.29 0.53 -20.08
C GLY A 175 -0.08 1.57 -18.99
N LYS A 176 0.27 2.80 -19.39
CA LYS A 176 0.61 3.88 -18.43
C LYS A 176 -0.58 4.28 -17.56
N ASP A 177 -1.79 4.14 -18.08
CA ASP A 177 -3.07 4.50 -17.47
C ASP A 177 -4.00 3.30 -17.23
N CYS A 178 -3.49 2.07 -17.36
CA CYS A 178 -4.23 0.82 -17.20
C CYS A 178 -5.46 0.67 -18.11
N SER A 179 -5.48 1.31 -19.28
CA SER A 179 -6.60 1.21 -20.22
C SER A 179 -6.58 -0.04 -21.09
N VAL A 180 -5.48 -0.80 -21.09
CA VAL A 180 -5.29 -1.95 -22.00
C VAL A 180 -5.54 -3.24 -21.24
N PHE A 181 -6.55 -4.01 -21.65
CA PHE A 181 -6.80 -5.35 -21.14
C PHE A 181 -5.80 -6.34 -21.77
N ASP A 182 -4.96 -6.95 -20.94
CA ASP A 182 -3.93 -7.93 -21.30
C ASP A 182 -3.91 -9.04 -20.23
N PRO A 183 -4.83 -10.01 -20.32
CA PRO A 183 -5.01 -11.02 -19.30
C PRO A 183 -3.80 -11.93 -19.19
N ILE A 184 -3.37 -12.21 -17.95
CA ILE A 184 -2.25 -13.13 -17.73
C ILE A 184 -2.66 -14.50 -18.28
N PRO A 185 -1.88 -15.11 -19.19
CA PRO A 185 -2.19 -16.44 -19.69
C PRO A 185 -2.35 -17.39 -18.50
N ILE A 186 -3.53 -17.97 -18.35
CA ILE A 186 -3.74 -19.05 -17.39
C ILE A 186 -2.73 -20.12 -17.78
N PRO A 187 -1.83 -20.58 -16.88
CA PRO A 187 -1.01 -21.73 -17.18
C PRO A 187 -1.98 -22.86 -17.49
N THR A 188 -2.03 -23.25 -18.76
CA THR A 188 -2.76 -24.43 -19.18
C THR A 188 -2.26 -25.55 -18.27
N PRO A 189 -3.14 -26.21 -17.49
CA PRO A 189 -2.72 -27.41 -16.79
C PRO A 189 -2.12 -28.32 -17.85
N LEU A 190 -0.83 -28.66 -17.72
CA LEU A 190 -0.22 -29.70 -18.54
C LEU A 190 -1.19 -30.87 -18.55
N GLU A 191 -1.73 -31.20 -19.71
CA GLU A 191 -2.65 -32.32 -19.87
C GLU A 191 -1.94 -33.59 -19.41
N GLY A 192 -2.26 -33.99 -18.18
CA GLY A 192 -1.89 -35.27 -17.59
C GLY A 192 -0.39 -35.50 -17.38
N PRO A 193 -0.04 -36.57 -16.65
CA PRO A 193 1.34 -37.01 -16.61
C PRO A 193 1.71 -37.46 -18.02
N GLU A 194 2.59 -36.71 -18.70
CA GLU A 194 3.41 -37.30 -19.75
C GLU A 194 4.05 -38.55 -19.15
N LYS A 195 3.50 -39.70 -19.53
CA LYS A 195 4.03 -40.99 -19.18
C LYS A 195 5.36 -41.07 -19.92
N TYR A 196 6.43 -40.60 -19.27
CA TYR A 196 7.81 -40.71 -19.72
C TYR A 196 8.01 -42.19 -20.01
N ARG A 197 7.87 -42.59 -21.27
CA ARG A 197 8.30 -43.90 -21.74
C ARG A 197 9.82 -43.79 -21.79
N GLY A 198 10.43 -43.92 -20.62
CA GLY A 198 11.84 -44.23 -20.51
C GLY A 198 12.14 -45.46 -21.39
N PRO A 199 13.37 -45.60 -21.91
CA PRO A 199 13.72 -46.70 -22.79
C PRO A 199 13.36 -48.01 -22.09
N SER A 200 12.52 -48.82 -22.74
CA SER A 200 12.13 -50.14 -22.24
C SER A 200 13.39 -50.89 -21.81
N GLY A 201 13.44 -51.36 -20.56
CA GLY A 201 14.62 -51.97 -19.95
C GLY A 201 15.20 -53.15 -20.74
N THR A 202 14.44 -53.71 -21.69
CA THR A 202 14.89 -54.71 -22.67
C THR A 202 16.01 -54.18 -23.58
N ASN A 203 15.99 -52.91 -23.99
CA ASN A 203 17.01 -52.34 -24.87
C ASN A 203 18.35 -52.07 -24.17
N ILE A 204 18.32 -51.82 -22.85
CA ILE A 204 19.53 -51.60 -22.03
C ILE A 204 20.27 -52.93 -21.81
N ILE A 205 19.53 -54.03 -21.64
CA ILE A 205 20.10 -55.37 -21.48
C ILE A 205 20.78 -55.84 -22.77
N ILE A 206 20.14 -55.64 -23.94
CA ILE A 206 20.72 -56.06 -25.23
C ILE A 206 22.01 -55.30 -25.55
N GLY A 207 22.06 -53.98 -25.30
CA GLY A 207 23.27 -53.18 -25.52
C GLY A 207 24.45 -53.60 -24.63
N SER A 208 24.17 -53.94 -23.38
CA SER A 208 25.19 -54.36 -22.41
C SER A 208 25.76 -55.75 -22.72
N VAL A 209 24.90 -56.69 -23.16
CA VAL A 209 25.34 -58.04 -23.56
C VAL A 209 26.13 -58.00 -24.87
N ALA A 210 25.68 -57.24 -25.86
CA ALA A 210 26.41 -57.07 -27.12
C ALA A 210 27.79 -56.41 -26.90
N GLY A 211 27.86 -55.39 -26.04
CA GLY A 211 29.11 -54.73 -25.68
C GLY A 211 30.11 -55.65 -24.97
N ALA A 212 29.63 -56.46 -24.01
CA ALA A 212 30.47 -57.42 -23.30
C ALA A 212 31.01 -58.52 -24.22
N ILE A 213 30.18 -59.03 -25.15
CA ILE A 213 30.60 -60.04 -26.14
C ILE A 213 31.67 -59.45 -27.09
N LEU A 214 31.47 -58.21 -27.55
CA LEU A 214 32.44 -57.56 -28.45
C LEU A 214 33.80 -57.36 -27.77
N LEU A 215 33.81 -56.92 -26.50
CA LEU A 215 35.03 -56.75 -25.71
C LEU A 215 35.73 -58.09 -25.47
N ALA A 216 34.98 -59.15 -25.13
CA ALA A 216 35.54 -60.48 -24.96
C ALA A 216 36.17 -61.00 -26.27
N ALA A 217 35.52 -60.77 -27.42
CA ALA A 217 36.06 -61.14 -28.73
C ALA A 217 37.35 -60.37 -29.08
N ILE A 218 37.45 -59.09 -28.73
CA ILE A 218 38.67 -58.29 -28.94
C ILE A 218 39.81 -58.79 -28.03
N VAL A 219 39.52 -59.09 -26.76
CA VAL A 219 40.54 -59.58 -25.82
C VAL A 219 41.05 -60.97 -26.22
N LEU A 220 40.15 -61.88 -26.60
CA LEU A 220 40.52 -63.22 -27.07
C LEU A 220 41.20 -63.19 -28.45
N GLY A 221 40.75 -62.32 -29.37
CA GLY A 221 41.37 -62.12 -30.66
C GLY A 221 42.76 -61.48 -30.56
N GLY A 222 42.93 -60.49 -29.69
CA GLY A 222 44.20 -59.80 -29.45
C GLY A 222 45.26 -60.69 -28.80
N THR A 223 44.85 -61.50 -27.81
CA THR A 223 45.75 -62.50 -27.20
C THR A 223 46.08 -63.62 -28.18
N GLY A 224 45.12 -64.09 -28.98
CA GLY A 224 45.33 -65.10 -30.03
C GLY A 224 46.29 -64.66 -31.15
N TRP A 225 46.22 -63.39 -31.58
CA TRP A 225 47.15 -62.86 -32.60
C TRP A 225 48.54 -62.57 -32.04
N GLY A 226 48.65 -62.13 -30.79
CA GLY A 226 49.93 -61.93 -30.10
C GLY A 226 50.75 -63.22 -29.95
N PHE A 227 50.10 -64.35 -29.66
CA PHE A 227 50.79 -65.64 -29.53
C PHE A 227 51.24 -66.25 -30.87
N LYS A 228 50.60 -65.91 -32.00
CA LYS A 228 50.99 -66.44 -33.34
C LYS A 228 52.25 -65.76 -33.90
N ASN A 229 52.52 -64.50 -33.54
CA ASN A 229 53.72 -63.78 -33.97
C ASN A 229 54.98 -64.06 -33.11
N ILE A 230 54.82 -64.50 -31.86
CA ILE A 230 55.98 -64.87 -31.01
C ILE A 230 56.57 -66.24 -31.40
N ARG A 231 55.81 -67.14 -32.03
CA ARG A 231 56.33 -68.45 -32.50
C ARG A 231 56.93 -68.45 -33.91
N ARG A 232 56.78 -67.39 -34.71
CA ARG A 232 57.32 -67.32 -36.09
C ARG A 232 58.66 -66.59 -36.22
N GLY A 233 59.17 -65.98 -35.14
CA GLY A 233 60.44 -65.24 -35.11
C GLY A 233 61.66 -65.99 -34.54
N ARG A 234 61.55 -67.29 -34.22
CA ARG A 234 62.65 -68.12 -33.69
C ARG A 234 62.69 -69.50 -34.37
N SER A 235 62.90 -69.54 -35.69
CA SER A 235 63.56 -70.66 -36.37
C SER A 235 63.94 -70.29 -37.81
N SER A 236 65.10 -69.67 -37.99
CA SER A 236 65.92 -69.70 -39.21
C SER A 236 67.32 -69.32 -38.74
N GLY A 237 68.02 -70.32 -38.19
CA GLY A 237 69.45 -70.29 -37.96
C GLY A 237 70.13 -71.15 -39.02
N VAL A 238 71.31 -70.67 -39.43
CA VAL A 238 72.27 -71.19 -40.41
C VAL A 238 71.94 -70.89 -41.87
#